data_AF-X0XK98-F1
#
_entry.id   AF-X0XK98-F1
#
_cell.length_a   1.000
_cell.length_b   1.000
_cell.length_c   1.000
_cell.angle_alpha   90.00
_cell.angle_beta   90.00
_cell.angle_gamma   90.00
#
_symmetry.space_group_name_H-M   'P 1'
#
loop_
_entity.id
_entity.type
_entity.pdbx_description
1 polymer ?
#
loop_
_entity_poly.entity_id
_entity_poly.type
_entity_poly.pdbx_seq_one_letter_code
_entity_poly.pdbx_strand_id
1 'polypeptide(L)'
;MLRDGSHLYMIDGNPAWRDHKLADIAARDGNAVALAFAWRRDGTSVFEAMTGGYVVVVIDCDDDHLLIAVDRMGINRLAYIEYDGGIVFSDKVGDVAGFGGQRPSVSPQALFNYIFFHQVPSPGTIYDGIRKLGPGQLLEYRGGSAETRR
;
A
#
# COMPACT_ATOMS: atom_id res chain seq x y z
N MET A 1 6.84 -0.37 12.36
CA MET A 1 7.51 0.72 11.62
C MET A 1 8.97 0.74 12.04
N LEU A 2 9.90 0.88 11.08
CA LEU A 2 11.36 0.91 11.29
C LEU A 2 11.96 2.01 10.42
N ARG A 3 12.85 2.82 10.98
CA ARG A 3 13.63 3.81 10.23
C ARG A 3 15.08 3.35 10.15
N ASP A 4 15.67 3.40 8.95
CA ASP A 4 17.05 3.00 8.71
C ASP A 4 17.69 3.92 7.66
N GLY A 5 18.51 4.87 8.14
CA GLY A 5 19.03 5.96 7.30
C GLY A 5 17.91 6.89 6.80
N SER A 6 17.88 7.14 5.48
CA SER A 6 16.82 7.87 4.79
C SER A 6 15.55 7.04 4.58
N HIS A 7 15.62 5.73 4.81
CA HIS A 7 14.52 4.83 4.50
C HIS A 7 13.61 4.61 5.70
N LEU A 8 12.32 4.50 5.41
CA LEU A 8 11.28 4.14 6.36
C LEU A 8 10.52 2.92 5.86
N TYR A 9 10.40 1.91 6.72
CA TYR A 9 9.74 0.65 6.46
C TYR A 9 8.55 0.46 7.38
N MET A 10 7.39 0.19 6.81
CA MET A 10 6.19 -0.18 7.55
C MET A 10 5.60 -1.44 6.94
N ILE A 11 5.10 -2.30 7.81
CA ILE A 11 4.38 -3.50 7.43
C ILE A 11 3.22 -3.68 8.40
N ASP A 12 2.04 -3.86 7.84
CA ASP A 12 0.82 -4.19 8.56
C ASP A 12 0.30 -5.55 8.08
N GLY A 13 -0.36 -6.30 8.97
CA GLY A 13 -0.85 -7.65 8.71
C GLY A 13 0.05 -8.77 9.27
N ASN A 14 -0.14 -9.97 8.75
CA ASN A 14 0.55 -11.19 9.20
C ASN A 14 1.25 -11.87 8.02
N PRO A 15 2.37 -11.30 7.54
CA PRO A 15 3.16 -11.90 6.46
C PRO A 15 3.86 -13.17 6.94
N ALA A 16 4.08 -14.10 6.02
CA ALA A 16 5.00 -15.20 6.19
C ALA A 16 6.16 -15.08 5.20
N TRP A 17 7.36 -15.40 5.66
CA TRP A 17 8.60 -15.30 4.88
C TRP A 17 9.00 -16.68 4.36
N ARG A 18 9.23 -16.78 3.05
CA ARG A 18 9.70 -18.02 2.40
C ARG A 18 11.17 -18.32 2.69
N ASP A 19 11.98 -17.27 2.82
CA ASP A 19 13.39 -17.38 3.21
C ASP A 19 13.48 -17.61 4.73
N HIS A 20 14.03 -18.76 5.13
CA HIS A 20 14.20 -19.13 6.55
C HIS A 20 14.97 -18.06 7.34
N LYS A 21 15.97 -17.40 6.74
CA LYS A 21 16.72 -16.33 7.42
C LYS A 21 15.86 -15.12 7.70
N LEU A 22 15.01 -14.75 6.74
CA LEU A 22 14.06 -13.64 6.92
C LEU A 22 12.98 -14.01 7.95
N ALA A 23 12.53 -15.27 7.97
CA ALA A 23 11.61 -15.77 8.98
C ALA A 23 12.23 -15.70 10.39
N ASP A 24 13.49 -16.09 10.55
CA ASP A 24 14.21 -16.02 11.84
C ASP A 24 14.39 -14.55 12.30
N ILE A 25 14.75 -13.64 11.37
CA ILE A 25 14.84 -12.21 11.66
C ILE A 25 13.47 -11.66 12.04
N ALA A 26 12.41 -12.01 11.31
CA ALA A 26 11.06 -11.55 11.59
C ALA A 26 10.56 -12.03 12.96
N ALA A 27 10.87 -13.26 13.34
CA ALA A 27 10.49 -13.83 14.64
C ALA A 27 11.25 -13.18 15.81
N ARG A 28 12.52 -12.83 15.61
CA ARG A 28 13.37 -12.25 16.67
C ARG A 28 13.21 -10.74 16.78
N ASP A 29 13.22 -10.04 15.66
CA ASP A 29 13.40 -8.58 15.57
C ASP A 29 12.17 -7.88 14.94
N GLY A 30 11.21 -8.66 14.40
CA GLY A 30 9.96 -8.16 13.82
C GLY A 30 9.97 -8.03 12.30
N ASN A 31 8.77 -8.06 11.71
CA ASN A 31 8.57 -8.04 10.25
C ASN A 31 9.16 -6.81 9.56
N ALA A 32 9.17 -5.64 10.21
CA ALA A 32 9.75 -4.42 9.63
C ALA A 32 11.28 -4.51 9.47
N VAL A 33 11.96 -5.22 10.39
CA VAL A 33 13.41 -5.46 10.31
C VAL A 33 13.73 -6.47 9.20
N ALA A 34 12.96 -7.57 9.13
CA ALA A 34 13.08 -8.53 8.03
C ALA A 34 12.86 -7.87 6.66
N LEU A 35 11.85 -7.00 6.56
CA LEU A 35 11.57 -6.21 5.36
C LEU A 35 12.75 -5.30 4.99
N ALA A 36 13.31 -4.54 5.93
CA ALA A 36 14.43 -3.65 5.64
C ALA A 36 15.67 -4.43 5.15
N PHE A 37 15.96 -5.58 5.77
CA PHE A 37 17.05 -6.46 5.35
C PHE A 37 16.83 -7.00 3.93
N ALA A 38 15.62 -7.49 3.65
CA ALA A 38 15.29 -8.06 2.35
C ALA A 38 15.21 -6.99 1.24
N TRP A 39 14.66 -5.81 1.54
CA TRP A 39 14.61 -4.68 0.61
C TRP A 39 15.99 -4.25 0.14
N ARG A 40 16.96 -4.18 1.05
CA ARG A 40 18.36 -3.85 0.70
C ARG A 40 19.01 -4.87 -0.22
N ARG A 41 18.61 -6.14 -0.09
CA ARG A 41 19.16 -7.25 -0.87
C ARG A 41 18.52 -7.36 -2.25
N ASP A 42 17.19 -7.29 -2.29
CA ASP A 42 16.38 -7.73 -3.43
C ASP A 42 15.48 -6.61 -4.00
N GLY A 43 15.41 -5.43 -3.38
CA GLY A 43 14.51 -4.35 -3.78
C GLY A 43 13.05 -4.80 -3.79
N THR A 44 12.32 -4.48 -4.85
CA THR A 44 10.91 -4.87 -5.03
C THR A 44 10.70 -6.37 -5.19
N SER A 45 11.73 -7.15 -5.54
CA SER A 45 11.62 -8.61 -5.61
C SER A 45 11.39 -9.25 -4.23
N VAL A 46 11.54 -8.50 -3.12
CA VAL A 46 11.18 -8.95 -1.77
C VAL A 46 9.75 -9.50 -1.68
N PHE A 47 8.81 -8.93 -2.44
CA PHE A 47 7.40 -9.34 -2.38
C PHE A 47 7.16 -10.76 -2.91
N GLU A 48 8.09 -11.30 -3.69
CA GLU A 48 8.06 -12.70 -4.14
C GLU A 48 8.44 -13.68 -3.01
N ALA A 49 9.20 -13.21 -2.02
CA ALA A 49 9.58 -13.98 -0.84
C ALA A 49 8.54 -13.91 0.29
N MET A 50 7.46 -13.13 0.12
CA MET A 50 6.42 -12.94 1.11
C MET A 50 5.11 -13.64 0.72
N THR A 51 4.42 -14.21 1.71
CA THR A 51 3.06 -14.75 1.59
C THR A 51 2.21 -14.26 2.78
N GLY A 52 0.94 -14.67 2.85
CA GLY A 52 0.01 -14.18 3.88
C GLY A 52 -0.62 -12.84 3.51
N GLY A 53 -1.35 -12.25 4.46
CA GLY A 53 -1.99 -10.94 4.30
C GLY A 53 -1.06 -9.83 4.80
N TYR A 54 -0.83 -8.83 3.97
CA TYR A 54 0.04 -7.70 4.33
C TYR A 54 -0.24 -6.44 3.50
N VAL A 55 0.12 -5.31 4.10
CA VAL A 55 0.44 -4.06 3.41
C VAL A 55 1.86 -3.68 3.77
N VAL A 56 2.69 -3.41 2.78
CA VAL A 56 4.05 -2.90 2.95
C VAL A 56 4.12 -1.48 2.45
N VAL A 57 4.77 -0.60 3.20
CA VAL A 57 5.14 0.75 2.77
C VAL A 57 6.65 0.92 2.94
N VAL A 58 7.31 1.35 1.87
CA VAL A 58 8.72 1.74 1.86
C VAL A 58 8.80 3.18 1.36
N ILE A 59 9.46 4.05 2.13
CA ILE A 59 9.70 5.44 1.75
C ILE A 59 11.21 5.65 1.75
N ASP A 60 11.75 6.21 0.67
CA ASP A 60 13.08 6.80 0.64
C ASP A 60 12.93 8.33 0.70
N CYS A 61 13.32 8.91 1.84
CA CYS A 61 13.20 10.35 2.08
C CYS A 61 14.19 11.20 1.28
N ASP A 62 15.25 10.61 0.73
CA ASP A 62 16.26 11.38 -0.03
C ASP A 62 15.86 11.52 -1.51
N ASP A 63 15.03 10.61 -2.03
CA ASP A 63 14.60 10.55 -3.45
C ASP A 63 13.10 10.85 -3.64
N ASP A 64 12.41 11.28 -2.58
CA ASP A 64 10.94 11.48 -2.56
C ASP A 64 10.17 10.30 -3.19
N HIS A 65 10.61 9.09 -2.86
CA HIS A 65 10.11 7.85 -3.44
C HIS A 65 9.30 7.08 -2.41
N LEU A 66 8.04 6.82 -2.74
CA LEU A 66 7.12 6.01 -1.95
C LEU A 66 6.72 4.77 -2.74
N LEU A 67 6.81 3.62 -2.10
CA LEU A 67 6.33 2.36 -2.62
C LEU A 67 5.40 1.68 -1.63
N ILE A 68 4.21 1.30 -2.08
CA ILE A 68 3.22 0.57 -1.30
C ILE A 68 2.87 -0.72 -2.03
N ALA A 69 2.93 -1.86 -1.33
CA ALA A 69 2.53 -3.15 -1.87
C ALA A 69 1.42 -3.76 -1.01
N VAL A 70 0.42 -4.36 -1.65
CA VAL A 70 -0.60 -5.16 -0.98
C VAL A 70 -0.43 -6.63 -1.34
N ASP A 71 -0.83 -7.52 -0.43
CA ASP A 71 -0.68 -8.95 -0.64
C ASP A 71 -1.39 -9.48 -1.88
N ARG A 72 -0.90 -10.62 -2.38
CA ARG A 72 -1.37 -11.25 -3.62
C ARG A 72 -2.85 -11.63 -3.62
N MET A 73 -3.44 -11.84 -2.44
CA MET A 73 -4.83 -12.25 -2.30
C MET A 73 -5.77 -11.07 -2.02
N GLY A 74 -5.22 -9.87 -1.74
CA GLY A 74 -5.99 -8.71 -1.29
C GLY A 74 -6.68 -8.94 0.05
N ILE A 75 -6.04 -9.71 0.96
CA ILE A 75 -6.52 -9.92 2.32
C ILE A 75 -6.56 -8.58 3.04
N ASN A 76 -5.45 -7.85 2.97
CA ASN A 76 -5.37 -6.48 3.42
C ASN A 76 -5.74 -5.53 2.28
N ARG A 77 -6.27 -4.36 2.65
CA ARG A 77 -6.77 -3.36 1.71
C ARG A 77 -6.00 -2.08 1.89
N LEU A 78 -5.83 -1.36 0.81
CA LEU A 78 -5.30 0.00 0.82
C LEU A 78 -6.10 0.86 -0.14
N ALA A 79 -6.59 1.98 0.34
CA ALA A 79 -7.12 3.08 -0.45
C ALA A 79 -6.08 4.21 -0.49
N TYR A 80 -6.02 4.93 -1.60
CA TYR A 80 -5.16 6.09 -1.75
C TYR A 80 -5.79 7.17 -2.63
N ILE A 81 -5.32 8.40 -2.45
CA ILE A 81 -5.57 9.54 -3.33
C ILE A 81 -4.25 10.26 -3.59
N GLU A 82 -4.07 10.71 -4.83
CA GLU A 82 -2.98 11.56 -5.25
C GLU A 82 -3.45 13.01 -5.23
N TYR A 83 -2.61 13.89 -4.70
CA TYR A 83 -2.86 15.33 -4.60
C TYR A 83 -1.59 16.11 -4.96
N ASP A 84 -1.71 17.44 -5.00
CA ASP A 84 -0.58 18.33 -5.27
C ASP A 84 0.52 18.18 -4.21
N GLY A 85 1.54 17.37 -4.52
CA GLY A 85 2.71 17.15 -3.68
C GLY A 85 2.75 15.82 -2.92
N GLY A 86 1.84 14.86 -3.19
CA GLY A 86 2.03 13.52 -2.63
C GLY A 86 0.85 12.57 -2.72
N ILE A 87 0.91 11.57 -1.85
CA ILE A 87 -0.09 10.51 -1.71
C ILE A 87 -0.59 10.49 -0.28
N VAL A 88 -1.91 10.36 -0.13
CA VAL A 88 -2.54 9.96 1.13
C VAL A 88 -3.09 8.57 0.96
N PHE A 89 -2.82 7.71 1.93
CA PHE A 89 -3.27 6.33 1.92
C PHE A 89 -3.76 5.90 3.30
N SER A 90 -4.67 4.93 3.32
CA SER A 90 -5.16 4.28 4.53
C SER A 90 -5.75 2.91 4.17
N ASP A 91 -5.90 2.01 5.15
CA ASP A 91 -6.68 0.79 5.02
C ASP A 91 -8.19 1.06 4.86
N LYS A 92 -8.64 2.29 5.19
CA LYS A 92 -10.02 2.74 5.10
C LYS A 92 -10.18 3.89 4.12
N VAL A 93 -11.11 3.74 3.19
CA VAL A 93 -11.52 4.78 2.24
C VAL A 93 -11.99 6.06 2.95
N GLY A 94 -12.69 5.93 4.08
CA GLY A 94 -13.20 7.07 4.83
C GLY A 94 -12.11 7.96 5.43
N ASP A 95 -10.96 7.38 5.80
CA ASP A 95 -9.84 8.12 6.37
C ASP A 95 -9.14 8.92 5.28
N VAL A 96 -8.95 8.32 4.09
CA VAL A 96 -8.44 9.03 2.91
C VAL A 96 -9.39 10.16 2.51
N ALA A 97 -10.70 9.92 2.51
CA ALA A 97 -11.70 10.94 2.19
C ALA A 97 -11.76 12.09 3.22
N GLY A 98 -11.30 11.86 4.45
CA GLY A 98 -11.23 12.89 5.49
C GLY A 98 -10.03 13.84 5.34
N PHE A 99 -9.08 13.51 4.46
CA PHE A 99 -7.90 14.34 4.21
C PHE A 99 -8.28 15.69 3.57
N GLY A 100 -7.56 16.76 3.94
CA GLY A 100 -7.73 18.09 3.34
C GLY A 100 -8.95 18.89 3.80
N GLY A 101 -9.73 18.40 4.77
CA GLY A 101 -10.84 19.15 5.39
C GLY A 101 -12.12 19.26 4.55
N GLN A 102 -12.08 18.87 3.27
CA GLN A 102 -13.24 18.74 2.40
C GLN A 102 -13.29 17.32 1.83
N ARG A 103 -14.43 16.64 1.99
CA ARG A 103 -14.60 15.30 1.43
C ARG A 103 -14.72 15.39 -0.09
N PRO A 104 -14.10 14.45 -0.84
CA PRO A 104 -14.33 14.37 -2.28
C PRO A 104 -15.80 14.10 -2.60
N SER A 105 -16.22 14.50 -3.80
CA SER A 105 -17.56 14.24 -4.30
C SER A 105 -17.86 12.75 -4.38
N VAL A 106 -19.13 12.39 -4.15
CA VAL A 106 -19.61 11.04 -4.43
C VAL A 106 -19.72 10.86 -5.93
N SER A 107 -19.08 9.82 -6.45
CA SER A 107 -19.07 9.52 -7.88
C SER A 107 -20.45 9.01 -8.33
N PRO A 108 -21.13 9.65 -9.30
CA PRO A 108 -22.40 9.16 -9.83
C PRO A 108 -22.28 7.75 -10.41
N GLN A 109 -21.15 7.45 -11.05
CA GLN A 109 -20.87 6.12 -11.58
C GLN A 109 -20.69 5.09 -10.46
N ALA A 110 -20.02 5.44 -9.37
CA ALA A 110 -19.87 4.54 -8.23
C ALA A 110 -21.22 4.27 -7.54
N LEU A 111 -22.08 5.29 -7.44
CA LEU A 111 -23.44 5.12 -6.93
C LEU A 111 -24.26 4.18 -7.81
N PHE A 112 -24.20 4.36 -9.14
CA PHE A 112 -24.82 3.44 -10.09
C PHE A 112 -24.30 2.01 -9.90
N ASN A 113 -22.96 1.84 -9.84
CA ASN A 113 -22.34 0.54 -9.63
C ASN A 113 -22.81 -0.10 -8.32
N TYR A 114 -22.92 0.67 -7.25
CA TYR A 114 -23.41 0.15 -5.97
C TYR A 114 -24.88 -0.27 -6.04
N ILE A 115 -25.74 0.52 -6.68
CA ILE A 115 -27.16 0.16 -6.83
C ILE A 115 -27.32 -1.08 -7.71
N PHE A 116 -26.53 -1.19 -8.78
CA PHE A 116 -26.64 -2.27 -9.76
C PHE A 116 -25.95 -3.57 -9.34
N PHE A 117 -24.76 -3.49 -8.74
CA PHE A 117 -23.94 -4.64 -8.35
C PHE A 117 -23.93 -4.92 -6.84
N HIS A 118 -24.59 -4.09 -6.02
CA HIS A 118 -24.48 -4.10 -4.55
C HIS A 118 -23.05 -3.94 -4.01
N GLN A 119 -22.14 -3.41 -4.84
CA GLN A 119 -20.76 -3.08 -4.48
C GLN A 119 -20.15 -2.06 -5.44
N VAL A 120 -19.12 -1.33 -4.99
CA VAL A 120 -18.27 -0.53 -5.89
C VAL A 120 -17.03 -1.36 -6.28
N PRO A 121 -16.91 -1.81 -7.53
CA PRO A 121 -15.78 -2.65 -7.96
C PRO A 121 -14.47 -1.88 -7.88
N SER A 122 -13.39 -2.58 -7.52
CA SER A 122 -12.04 -2.03 -7.63
C SER A 122 -11.70 -1.73 -9.10
N PRO A 123 -10.88 -0.71 -9.39
CA PRO A 123 -10.11 0.11 -8.45
C PRO A 123 -10.91 1.29 -7.84
N GLY A 124 -12.16 1.53 -8.23
CA GLY A 124 -12.94 2.68 -7.77
C GLY A 124 -13.42 2.59 -6.32
N THR A 125 -13.78 3.74 -5.74
CA THR A 125 -14.51 3.86 -4.47
C THR A 125 -15.78 4.68 -4.65
N ILE A 126 -16.53 4.91 -3.57
CA ILE A 126 -17.71 5.80 -3.63
C ILE A 126 -17.32 7.26 -3.89
N TYR A 127 -16.07 7.65 -3.58
CA TYR A 127 -15.55 8.99 -3.73
C TYR A 127 -14.74 9.12 -5.03
N ASP A 128 -14.90 10.25 -5.73
CA ASP A 128 -14.06 10.58 -6.88
C ASP A 128 -12.59 10.76 -6.46
N GLY A 129 -11.66 10.33 -7.32
CA GLY A 129 -10.21 10.43 -7.11
C GLY A 129 -9.61 9.38 -6.17
N ILE A 130 -10.38 8.83 -5.22
CA ILE A 130 -9.88 7.78 -4.31
C ILE A 130 -9.93 6.42 -5.00
N ARG A 131 -8.77 5.73 -5.02
CA ARG A 131 -8.57 4.42 -5.64
C ARG A 131 -8.21 3.38 -4.59
N LYS A 132 -8.63 2.13 -4.81
CA LYS A 132 -8.17 0.94 -4.07
C LYS A 132 -7.01 0.28 -4.82
N LEU A 133 -5.96 -0.12 -4.11
CA LEU A 133 -5.03 -1.11 -4.65
C LEU A 133 -5.70 -2.48 -4.70
N GLY A 134 -5.61 -3.12 -5.86
CA GLY A 134 -6.08 -4.48 -6.09
C GLY A 134 -5.08 -5.53 -5.60
N PRO A 135 -5.51 -6.81 -5.56
CA PRO A 135 -4.66 -7.91 -5.10
C PRO A 135 -3.32 -7.96 -5.85
N GLY A 136 -2.23 -8.05 -5.09
CA GLY A 136 -0.86 -8.12 -5.61
C GLY A 136 -0.38 -6.86 -6.34
N GLN A 137 -1.08 -5.73 -6.23
CA GLN A 137 -0.64 -4.50 -6.85
C GLN A 137 0.38 -3.75 -5.99
N LEU A 138 1.27 -3.04 -6.68
CA LEU A 138 2.12 -2.01 -6.13
C LEU A 138 1.62 -0.63 -6.54
N LEU A 139 1.73 0.34 -5.64
CA LEU A 139 1.72 1.77 -5.91
C LEU A 139 3.16 2.28 -5.80
N GLU A 140 3.63 2.96 -6.82
CA GLU A 140 4.91 3.67 -6.79
C GLU A 140 4.65 5.14 -7.06
N TYR A 141 5.09 6.00 -6.15
CA TYR A 141 5.05 7.45 -6.31
C TYR A 141 6.48 7.96 -6.38
N ARG A 142 6.85 8.53 -7.52
CA ARG A 142 8.18 9.06 -7.80
C ARG A 142 8.08 10.17 -8.84
N GLY A 143 8.88 11.23 -8.68
CA GLY A 143 8.90 12.34 -9.63
C GLY A 143 7.58 13.10 -9.75
N GLY A 144 6.76 13.11 -8.70
CA GLY A 144 5.49 13.82 -8.66
C GLY A 144 4.29 13.07 -9.26
N SER A 145 4.45 11.79 -9.62
CA SER A 145 3.38 10.98 -10.22
C SER A 145 3.24 9.61 -9.59
N ALA A 146 1.99 9.13 -9.46
CA ALA A 146 1.67 7.79 -8.97
C ALA A 146 1.39 6.80 -10.11
N GLU A 147 2.09 5.67 -10.10
CA GLU A 147 1.87 4.54 -11.01
C GLU A 147 1.51 3.28 -10.24
N THR A 148 0.60 2.47 -10.80
CA THR A 148 0.26 1.15 -10.26
C THR A 148 0.79 0.02 -11.13
N ARG A 149 1.42 -0.98 -10.51
CA ARG A 149 2.03 -2.14 -11.18
C ARG A 149 1.53 -3.45 -10.56
N ARG A 150 1.77 -4.59 -11.21
CA ARG A 150 1.48 -5.96 -10.73
C ARG A 150 2.76 -6.78 -10.71
#